data_AF-J1H0R3-F1
#
_entry.id   AF-J1H0R3-F1
#
_cell.length_a   1.000
_cell.length_b   1.000
_cell.length_c   1.000
_cell.angle_alpha   90.00
_cell.angle_beta   90.00
_cell.angle_gamma   90.00
#
_symmetry.space_group_name_H-M   'P 1'
#
loop_
_entity.id
_entity.type
_entity.pdbx_description
1 polymer ?
#
loop_
_entity_poly.entity_id
_entity_poly.type
_entity_poly.pdbx_seq_one_letter_code
_entity_poly.pdbx_strand_id
1 'polypeptide(L)'
;METVLKMIQQTVRPAEEVKQDSGILQELREVSRLMACNERWFQMECNEDLIDACVHQRIELMARYRHLLQEAKRQGISASPFSNLV
;
A
#
# COMPACT_ATOMS: atom_id res chain seq x y z
N MET A 1 -9.79 -37.67 29.59
CA MET A 1 -9.97 -36.90 28.34
C MET A 1 -9.09 -35.67 28.41
N GLU A 2 -7.78 -35.82 28.19
CA GLU A 2 -6.80 -34.72 28.35
C GLU A 2 -6.02 -34.44 27.06
N THR A 3 -6.25 -35.23 26.00
CA THR A 3 -5.47 -35.18 24.76
C THR A 3 -5.89 -34.03 23.84
N VAL A 4 -7.02 -33.38 24.09
CA VAL A 4 -7.56 -32.30 23.25
C VAL A 4 -7.04 -30.92 23.67
N LEU A 5 -6.62 -30.75 24.93
CA LEU A 5 -6.16 -29.46 25.45
C LEU A 5 -4.78 -29.01 24.94
N LYS A 6 -4.00 -29.92 24.34
CA LYS A 6 -2.68 -29.59 23.77
C LYS A 6 -2.73 -29.05 22.33
N MET A 7 -3.86 -29.19 21.63
CA MET A 7 -3.96 -28.75 20.22
C MET A 7 -4.41 -27.30 20.04
N ILE A 8 -4.78 -26.62 21.11
CA ILE A 8 -5.23 -25.21 21.06
C ILE A 8 -4.08 -24.24 21.45
N GLN A 9 -2.97 -24.74 21.99
CA GLN A 9 -1.85 -23.89 22.44
C GLN A 9 -0.86 -23.46 21.34
N GLN A 10 -1.06 -23.83 20.07
CA GLN A 10 -0.06 -23.58 19.01
C GLN A 10 -0.42 -22.51 17.96
N THR A 11 -1.52 -21.76 18.11
CA THR A 11 -1.87 -20.69 17.14
C THR A 11 -1.92 -19.28 17.71
N VAL A 12 -1.56 -19.07 18.98
CA VAL A 12 -1.27 -17.71 19.47
C VAL A 12 0.19 -17.39 19.14
N ARG A 13 0.45 -17.10 17.86
CA ARG A 13 1.59 -16.25 17.51
C ARG A 13 1.28 -14.86 18.06
N PRO A 14 2.18 -14.23 18.84
CA PRO A 14 1.92 -12.89 19.36
C PRO A 14 1.77 -11.95 18.15
N ALA A 15 0.61 -11.31 18.09
CA ALA A 15 0.21 -10.38 17.05
C ALA A 15 0.92 -9.02 17.23
N GLU A 16 2.24 -8.99 17.09
CA GLU A 16 3.03 -7.77 17.31
C GLU A 16 3.70 -7.19 16.05
N GLU A 17 3.62 -7.83 14.88
CA GLU A 17 4.24 -7.30 13.64
C GLU A 17 3.27 -6.54 12.69
N VAL A 18 1.97 -6.50 12.97
CA VAL A 18 0.95 -6.03 11.99
C VAL A 18 0.94 -4.50 11.77
N LYS A 19 1.59 -3.71 12.63
CA LYS A 19 1.49 -2.24 12.58
C LYS A 19 2.32 -1.56 11.48
N GLN A 20 3.47 -2.13 11.09
CA GLN A 20 4.32 -1.54 10.05
C GLN A 20 3.84 -1.90 8.64
N ASP A 21 3.48 -3.17 8.44
CA ASP A 21 2.91 -3.69 7.19
C ASP A 21 1.69 -2.89 6.75
N SER A 22 0.81 -2.53 7.70
CA SER A 22 -0.40 -1.76 7.39
C SER A 22 -0.09 -0.35 6.88
N GLY A 23 0.96 0.30 7.40
CA GLY A 23 1.30 1.69 7.07
C GLY A 23 1.78 1.84 5.63
N ILE A 24 2.79 1.06 5.23
CA ILE A 24 3.34 1.12 3.88
C ILE A 24 2.32 0.68 2.83
N LEU A 25 1.53 -0.36 3.12
CA LEU A 25 0.47 -0.82 2.21
C LEU A 25 -0.69 0.18 2.11
N GLN A 26 -1.02 0.88 3.20
CA GLN A 26 -2.01 1.96 3.16
C GLN A 26 -1.50 3.13 2.33
N GLU A 27 -0.23 3.51 2.51
CA GLU A 27 0.37 4.59 1.74
C GLU A 27 0.49 4.24 0.25
N LEU A 28 0.89 3.01 -0.10
CA LEU A 28 0.89 2.51 -1.48
C LEU A 28 -0.49 2.60 -2.13
N ARG A 29 -1.55 2.24 -1.39
CA ARG A 29 -2.94 2.37 -1.87
C ARG A 29 -3.32 3.83 -2.08
N GLU A 30 -2.95 4.71 -1.16
CA GLU A 30 -3.25 6.13 -1.29
C GLU A 30 -2.50 6.77 -2.46
N VAL A 31 -1.21 6.49 -2.63
CA VAL A 31 -0.43 6.98 -3.78
C VAL A 31 -1.02 6.46 -5.09
N SER A 32 -1.43 5.19 -5.15
CA SER A 32 -2.12 4.64 -6.32
C SER A 32 -3.43 5.35 -6.63
N ARG A 33 -4.22 5.68 -5.59
CA ARG A 33 -5.45 6.46 -5.72
C ARG A 33 -5.18 7.87 -6.23
N LEU A 34 -4.17 8.54 -5.68
CA LEU A 34 -3.75 9.89 -6.10
C LEU A 34 -3.27 9.92 -7.54
N MET A 35 -2.52 8.90 -7.98
CA MET A 35 -2.11 8.77 -9.39
C MET A 35 -3.31 8.66 -10.32
N ALA A 36 -4.33 7.87 -9.95
CA ALA A 36 -5.56 7.76 -10.75
C ALA A 36 -6.34 9.08 -10.78
N CYS A 37 -6.37 9.83 -9.67
CA CYS A 37 -6.99 11.15 -9.62
C CYS A 37 -6.23 12.17 -10.49
N ASN A 38 -4.90 12.21 -10.39
CA ASN A 38 -4.04 13.10 -11.17
C ASN A 38 -4.18 12.83 -12.68
N GLU A 39 -4.20 11.56 -13.09
CA GLU A 39 -4.42 11.19 -14.49
C GLU A 39 -5.77 11.68 -15.00
N ARG A 40 -6.85 11.55 -14.20
CA ARG A 40 -8.17 12.07 -14.59
C ARG A 40 -8.18 13.59 -14.67
N TRP A 41 -7.52 14.29 -13.74
CA TRP A 41 -7.41 15.75 -13.79
C TRP A 41 -6.63 16.23 -15.01
N PHE A 42 -5.48 15.62 -15.29
CA PHE A 42 -4.68 15.91 -16.47
C PHE A 42 -5.48 15.79 -17.77
N GLN A 43 -6.34 14.76 -17.87
CA GLN A 43 -7.19 14.55 -19.06
C GLN A 43 -8.28 15.61 -19.26
N MET A 44 -8.71 16.30 -18.20
CA MET A 44 -9.79 17.29 -18.24
C MET A 44 -9.28 18.73 -18.25
N GLU A 45 -8.01 18.95 -17.96
CA GLU A 45 -7.42 20.28 -17.82
C GLU A 45 -7.04 20.88 -19.17
N CYS A 46 -7.33 22.17 -19.34
CA CYS A 46 -7.01 22.94 -20.55
C CYS A 46 -6.04 24.10 -20.26
N ASN A 47 -5.86 24.46 -18.99
CA ASN A 47 -4.90 25.49 -18.60
C ASN A 47 -3.47 24.93 -18.60
N GLU A 48 -2.58 25.55 -19.36
CA GLU A 48 -1.19 25.09 -19.54
C GLU A 48 -0.40 24.99 -18.23
N ASP A 49 -0.53 25.98 -17.34
CA ASP A 49 0.18 25.98 -16.05
C ASP A 49 -0.31 24.84 -15.13
N LEU A 50 -1.60 24.53 -15.18
CA LEU A 50 -2.19 23.45 -14.40
C LEU A 50 -1.88 22.07 -15.00
N ILE A 51 -1.75 21.97 -16.33
CA ILE A 51 -1.25 20.77 -17.01
C ILE A 51 0.19 20.49 -16.56
N ASP A 52 1.05 21.51 -16.53
CA ASP A 52 2.44 21.36 -16.09
C ASP A 52 2.52 20.95 -14.60
N ALA A 53 1.70 21.57 -13.75
CA ALA A 53 1.56 21.15 -12.35
C ALA A 53 1.15 19.68 -12.23
N CYS A 54 0.22 19.20 -13.06
CA CYS A 54 -0.18 17.79 -13.09
C CYS A 54 0.99 16.87 -13.49
N VAL A 55 1.81 17.26 -14.47
CA VAL A 55 3.00 16.50 -14.87
C VAL A 55 4.00 16.39 -13.72
N HIS A 56 4.30 17.50 -13.05
CA HIS A 56 5.20 17.53 -11.90
C HIS A 56 4.68 16.66 -10.75
N GLN A 57 3.39 16.76 -10.42
CA GLN A 57 2.77 15.92 -9.41
C GLN A 57 2.84 14.43 -9.80
N ARG A 58 2.63 14.08 -11.08
CA ARG A 58 2.72 12.68 -11.52
C ARG A 58 4.12 12.10 -11.31
N ILE A 59 5.17 12.88 -11.63
CA ILE A 59 6.56 12.48 -11.41
C ILE A 59 6.84 12.25 -9.92
N GLU A 60 6.35 13.15 -9.06
CA GLU A 60 6.47 13.04 -7.60
C GLU A 60 5.79 11.76 -7.08
N LEU A 61 4.53 11.53 -7.47
CA LEU A 61 3.79 10.34 -7.06
C LEU A 61 4.47 9.04 -7.54
N MET A 62 5.02 9.01 -8.76
CA MET A 62 5.77 7.86 -9.27
C MET A 62 7.07 7.63 -8.51
N ALA A 63 7.77 8.70 -8.10
CA ALA A 63 8.96 8.59 -7.28
C ALA A 63 8.60 8.04 -5.89
N ARG A 64 7.53 8.55 -5.27
CA ARG A 64 7.03 8.07 -3.97
C ARG A 64 6.62 6.61 -4.03
N TYR A 65 5.86 6.22 -5.06
CA TYR A 65 5.43 4.84 -5.26
C TYR A 65 6.62 3.88 -5.35
N ARG A 66 7.63 4.21 -6.17
CA ARG A 66 8.85 3.39 -6.29
C ARG A 66 9.62 3.29 -4.98
N HIS A 67 9.74 4.40 -4.24
CA HIS A 67 10.37 4.39 -2.93
C HIS A 67 9.63 3.46 -1.96
N LEU A 68 8.30 3.55 -1.89
CA LEU A 68 7.48 2.69 -1.03
C LEU A 68 7.58 1.21 -1.40
N LEU A 69 7.64 0.88 -2.70
CA LEU A 69 7.88 -0.51 -3.14
C LEU A 69 9.26 -1.03 -2.72
N GLN A 70 10.30 -0.21 -2.82
CA GLN A 70 11.63 -0.57 -2.35
C GLN A 70 11.66 -0.77 -0.84
N GLU A 71 10.95 0.07 -0.10
CA GLU A 71 10.86 0.00 1.35
C GLU A 71 10.06 -1.24 1.79
N ALA A 72 8.92 -1.51 1.16
CA ALA A 72 8.15 -2.73 1.38
C ALA A 72 9.02 -3.98 1.14
N LYS A 73 9.82 -3.98 0.06
CA LYS A 73 10.74 -5.09 -0.25
C LYS A 73 11.83 -5.25 0.81
N ARG A 74 12.38 -4.15 1.35
CA ARG A 74 13.39 -4.19 2.43
C ARG A 74 12.82 -4.73 3.73
N GLN A 75 11.56 -4.41 4.01
CA GLN A 75 10.85 -4.88 5.21
C GLN A 75 10.23 -6.27 5.05
N GLY A 76 10.35 -6.90 3.86
CA GLY A 76 9.76 -8.22 3.61
C GLY A 76 8.23 -8.21 3.50
N ILE A 77 7.63 -7.02 3.34
CA ILE A 77 6.17 -6.84 3.28
C ILE A 77 5.67 -7.34 1.92
N SER A 78 4.76 -8.30 1.95
CA SER A 78 4.08 -8.81 0.76
C SER A 78 2.58 -8.76 0.97
N ALA A 79 1.87 -8.01 0.12
CA ALA A 79 0.42 -8.08 0.08
C ALA A 79 0.02 -9.40 -0.61
N SER A 80 -0.70 -10.27 0.12
CA SER A 80 -1.34 -11.42 -0.54
C SER A 80 -2.47 -10.90 -1.43
N PRO A 81 -2.54 -11.31 -2.70
CA PRO A 81 -3.59 -10.88 -3.63
C PRO A 81 -5.01 -11.23 -3.16
N PHE A 82 -5.16 -12.10 -2.15
CA PHE A 82 -6.44 -12.59 -1.62
C PHE A 82 -6.71 -12.22 -0.16
N SER A 83 -5.89 -11.39 0.49
CA SER A 83 -6.07 -11.09 1.93
C SER A 83 -7.32 -10.28 2.29
N ASN A 84 -8.09 -9.80 1.29
CA ASN A 84 -9.37 -9.09 1.48
C ASN A 84 -10.59 -9.87 0.94
N LEU A 85 -10.47 -11.17 0.62
CA LEU A 85 -11.63 -12.04 0.37
C LEU A 85 -11.98 -12.82 1.65
N VAL A 86 -12.59 -12.17 2.63
CA VAL A 86 -13.38 -12.80 3.69
C VAL A 86 -14.57 -11.92 4.01
#